data_AF-A0A399WDU1-F1
#
_entry.id   AF-A0A399WDU1-F1
#
_cell.length_a   1.000
_cell.length_b   1.000
_cell.length_c   1.000
_cell.angle_alpha   90.00
_cell.angle_beta   90.00
_cell.angle_gamma   90.00
#
_symmetry.space_group_name_H-M   'P 1'
#
loop_
_entity.id
_entity.type
_entity.pdbx_description
1 polymer ?
#
loop_
_entity_poly.entity_id
_entity_poly.type
_entity_poly.pdbx_seq_one_letter_code
_entity_poly.pdbx_strand_id
1 'polypeptide(L)'
;MNMDIFDNKDSCEVVIVDDDKEFRNFLNSSLSGILITPEKYQGCEGLVLKPDAGDFSKWLRKNKPELNVEVRKADKRLVLKSSDFWLPFVFLAQDVALPFYLNLVTNYVYDRMKGA
;
A
#
# COMPACT_ATOMS: atom_id res chain seq x y z
N MET A 1 9.38 33.95 -6.41
CA MET A 1 8.32 33.48 -5.50
C MET A 1 8.99 32.44 -4.62
N ASN A 2 9.31 32.80 -3.37
CA ASN A 2 9.98 31.89 -2.44
C ASN A 2 8.96 30.83 -2.00
N MET A 3 9.27 29.56 -2.22
CA MET A 3 8.55 28.44 -1.62
C MET A 3 9.24 28.14 -0.28
N ASP A 4 8.58 28.47 0.83
CA ASP A 4 9.05 28.13 2.16
C ASP A 4 8.92 26.62 2.40
N ILE A 5 10.07 25.97 2.62
CA ILE A 5 10.20 24.53 2.91
C ILE A 5 9.46 24.09 4.20
N PHE A 6 9.04 25.05 5.03
CA PHE A 6 8.36 24.81 6.29
C PHE A 6 6.83 24.80 6.20
N ASP A 7 6.26 25.07 5.02
CA ASP A 7 4.81 25.07 4.82
C ASP A 7 4.29 23.67 4.41
N ASN A 8 4.78 22.63 5.09
CA ASN A 8 4.27 21.28 4.95
C ASN A 8 2.87 21.23 5.58
N LYS A 9 1.88 21.70 4.83
CA LYS A 9 0.48 21.42 5.14
C LYS A 9 0.31 19.92 4.98
N ASP A 10 -0.04 19.24 6.05
CA ASP A 10 -0.63 17.90 5.98
C ASP A 10 -1.89 18.00 5.09
N SER A 11 -1.71 17.87 3.78
CA SER A 11 -2.77 18.01 2.80
C SER A 11 -3.40 16.65 2.59
N CYS A 12 -4.63 16.49 3.07
CA CYS A 12 -5.48 15.40 2.62
C CYS A 12 -6.13 15.83 1.32
N GLU A 13 -5.72 15.22 0.20
CA GLU A 13 -6.32 15.48 -1.11
C GLU A 13 -7.33 14.39 -1.46
N VAL A 14 -8.53 14.79 -1.85
CA VAL A 14 -9.51 13.88 -2.46
C VAL A 14 -9.34 13.97 -3.97
N VAL A 15 -8.79 12.91 -4.56
CA VAL A 15 -8.62 12.80 -6.01
C VAL A 15 -9.73 11.93 -6.56
N ILE A 16 -10.49 12.46 -7.53
CA ILE A 16 -11.44 11.67 -8.30
C ILE A 16 -10.64 10.90 -9.34
N VAL A 17 -10.73 9.57 -9.31
CA VAL A 17 -10.06 8.69 -10.25
C VAL A 17 -11.08 8.22 -11.30
N ASP A 18 -10.97 8.76 -12.51
CA ASP A 18 -11.92 8.49 -13.60
C ASP A 18 -11.72 7.10 -14.26
N ASP A 19 -10.58 6.44 -14.04
CA ASP A 19 -10.26 5.10 -14.57
C ASP A 19 -9.95 4.11 -13.43
N ASP A 20 -11.01 3.68 -12.74
CA ASP A 20 -10.95 2.67 -11.66
C ASP A 20 -11.13 1.23 -12.18
N LYS A 21 -10.98 1.01 -13.50
CA LYS A 21 -11.22 -0.30 -14.13
C LYS A 21 -10.45 -1.43 -13.47
N GLU A 22 -9.20 -1.18 -13.09
CA GLU A 22 -8.36 -2.18 -12.41
C GLU A 22 -8.91 -2.56 -11.03
N PHE A 23 -9.41 -1.58 -10.28
CA PHE A 23 -10.05 -1.79 -8.98
C PHE A 23 -11.38 -2.51 -9.14
N ARG A 24 -12.23 -2.12 -10.10
CA ARG A 24 -13.47 -2.83 -10.42
C ARG A 24 -13.24 -4.27 -10.85
N ASN A 25 -12.23 -4.52 -11.67
CA ASN A 25 -11.84 -5.87 -12.04
C ASN A 25 -11.45 -6.70 -10.82
N PHE A 26 -10.68 -6.12 -9.89
CA PHE A 26 -10.34 -6.77 -8.63
C PHE A 26 -11.59 -7.09 -7.80
N LEU A 27 -12.51 -6.15 -7.62
CA LEU A 27 -13.76 -6.39 -6.90
C LEU A 27 -14.62 -7.50 -7.55
N ASN A 28 -14.55 -7.64 -8.88
CA ASN A 28 -15.26 -8.67 -9.62
C ASN A 28 -14.55 -10.04 -9.58
N SER A 29 -13.22 -10.08 -9.47
CA SER A 29 -12.41 -11.31 -9.53
C SER A 29 -12.04 -11.88 -8.15
N SER A 30 -11.94 -11.03 -7.13
CA SER A 30 -11.58 -11.41 -5.78
C SER A 30 -12.56 -10.78 -4.80
N LEU A 31 -13.43 -11.61 -4.22
CA LEU A 31 -14.44 -11.18 -3.26
C LEU A 31 -13.87 -10.99 -1.85
N SER A 32 -12.59 -11.33 -1.62
CA SER A 32 -12.02 -11.31 -0.27
C SER A 32 -10.58 -10.82 -0.18
N GLY A 33 -10.31 -10.07 0.89
CA GLY A 33 -8.97 -9.74 1.38
C GLY A 33 -8.34 -8.47 0.83
N ILE A 34 -7.01 -8.48 0.70
CA ILE A 34 -6.18 -7.34 0.31
C ILE A 34 -5.38 -7.70 -0.93
N LEU A 35 -5.43 -6.81 -1.93
CA LEU A 35 -4.55 -6.88 -3.09
C LEU A 35 -3.51 -5.76 -3.02
N ILE A 36 -2.25 -6.13 -2.89
CA ILE A 36 -1.13 -5.20 -3.02
C ILE A 36 -0.85 -5.02 -4.51
N THR A 37 -0.93 -3.79 -5.00
CA THR A 37 -0.79 -3.47 -6.42
C THR A 37 0.34 -2.47 -6.65
N PRO A 38 1.14 -2.62 -7.72
CA PRO A 38 2.18 -1.67 -8.03
C PRO A 38 1.59 -0.37 -8.57
N GLU A 39 2.31 0.72 -8.37
CA GLU A 39 1.90 2.06 -8.75
C GLU A 39 3.01 2.77 -9.52
N LYS A 40 2.67 3.87 -10.19
CA LYS A 40 3.67 4.75 -10.79
C LYS A 40 4.43 5.47 -9.68
N TYR A 41 5.75 5.56 -9.83
CA TYR A 41 6.58 6.33 -8.91
C TYR A 41 7.43 7.33 -9.69
N GLN A 42 7.60 8.53 -9.13
CA GLN A 42 8.33 9.61 -9.78
C GLN A 42 9.75 9.17 -10.14
N GLY A 43 10.17 9.44 -11.37
CA GLY A 43 11.49 9.08 -11.89
C GLY A 43 11.71 7.59 -12.17
N CYS A 44 10.68 6.74 -12.04
CA CYS A 44 10.74 5.33 -12.42
C CYS A 44 9.89 5.08 -13.68
N GLU A 45 10.50 4.43 -14.67
CA GLU A 45 9.74 3.84 -15.78
C GLU A 45 9.07 2.54 -15.33
N GLY A 46 7.76 2.42 -15.62
CA GLY A 46 6.94 1.26 -15.30
C GLY A 46 6.20 1.34 -13.95
N LEU A 47 5.55 0.25 -13.58
CA LEU A 47 4.87 0.11 -12.28
C LEU A 47 5.81 -0.52 -11.26
N VAL A 48 5.85 0.04 -10.06
CA VAL A 48 6.73 -0.41 -8.99
C VAL A 48 5.99 -0.79 -7.73
N LEU A 49 6.50 -1.79 -7.02
CA LEU A 49 6.12 -2.03 -5.63
C LEU A 49 7.00 -1.21 -4.70
N LYS A 50 6.36 -0.60 -3.69
CA LYS A 50 7.04 0.08 -2.59
C LYS A 50 7.91 -0.90 -1.79
N PRO A 51 9.01 -0.44 -1.17
CA PRO A 51 9.94 -1.29 -0.43
C PRO A 51 9.27 -2.25 0.57
N ASP A 52 8.29 -1.79 1.35
CA ASP A 52 7.66 -2.61 2.40
C ASP A 52 6.54 -3.53 1.89
N ALA A 53 6.20 -3.52 0.60
CA ALA A 53 5.17 -4.40 0.04
C ALA A 53 5.39 -5.89 0.36
N GLY A 54 6.64 -6.34 0.21
CA GLY A 54 7.03 -7.72 0.49
C GLY A 54 7.03 -8.05 1.97
N ASP A 55 7.47 -7.13 2.82
CA ASP A 55 7.56 -7.37 4.26
C ASP A 55 6.17 -7.30 4.92
N PHE A 56 5.34 -6.35 4.49
CA PHE A 56 3.96 -6.23 4.94
C PHE A 56 3.13 -7.44 4.52
N SER A 57 3.23 -7.92 3.27
CA SER A 57 2.50 -9.13 2.84
C SER A 57 2.92 -10.39 3.62
N LYS A 58 4.21 -10.54 3.91
CA LYS A 58 4.71 -11.63 4.79
C LYS A 58 4.16 -11.50 6.20
N TRP A 59 4.17 -10.29 6.77
CA TRP A 59 3.63 -10.04 8.10
C TRP A 59 2.14 -10.34 8.17
N LEU A 60 1.36 -9.92 7.17
CA LEU A 60 -0.08 -10.24 7.08
C LEU A 60 -0.30 -11.75 7.02
N ARG A 61 0.38 -12.46 6.12
CA ARG A 61 0.23 -13.93 5.99
C ARG A 61 0.62 -14.68 7.27
N LYS A 62 1.58 -14.15 8.04
CA LYS A 62 2.01 -14.73 9.32
C LYS A 62 1.00 -14.47 10.44
N ASN A 63 0.49 -13.25 10.57
CA ASN A 63 -0.32 -12.81 11.72
C ASN A 63 -1.84 -12.87 11.47
N LYS A 64 -2.24 -12.97 10.20
CA LYS A 64 -3.62 -13.03 9.70
C LYS A 64 -3.72 -14.07 8.58
N PRO A 65 -3.41 -15.36 8.84
CA PRO A 65 -3.42 -16.40 7.81
C PRO A 65 -4.79 -16.63 7.16
N GLU A 66 -5.86 -16.23 7.85
CA GLU A 66 -7.23 -16.24 7.34
C GLU A 66 -7.51 -15.15 6.30
N LEU A 67 -6.70 -14.09 6.29
CA LEU A 67 -6.85 -12.98 5.35
C LEU A 67 -6.23 -13.37 4.02
N ASN A 68 -7.04 -13.32 2.95
CA ASN A 68 -6.50 -13.47 1.61
C ASN A 68 -5.62 -12.25 1.27
N VAL A 69 -4.36 -12.51 0.90
CA VAL A 69 -3.40 -11.45 0.55
C VAL A 69 -2.76 -11.78 -0.78
N GLU A 70 -3.10 -11.03 -1.81
CA GLU A 70 -2.48 -11.14 -3.12
C GLU A 70 -1.47 -10.01 -3.34
N VAL A 71 -0.38 -10.31 -4.06
CA VAL A 71 0.62 -9.31 -4.45
C VAL A 71 0.78 -9.39 -5.95
N ARG A 72 0.41 -8.33 -6.68
CA ARG A 72 0.62 -8.27 -8.13
C ARG A 72 2.10 -8.14 -8.45
N LYS A 73 2.48 -8.71 -9.59
CA LYS A 73 3.83 -8.53 -10.14
C LYS A 73 4.02 -7.08 -10.55
N ALA A 74 5.18 -6.53 -10.21
CA ALA A 74 5.67 -5.25 -10.71
C ALA A 74 6.78 -5.46 -11.73
N ASP A 75 7.03 -4.44 -12.53
CA ASP A 75 8.17 -4.40 -13.45
C ASP A 75 9.47 -4.32 -12.65
N LYS A 76 9.47 -3.54 -11.56
CA LYS A 76 10.62 -3.32 -10.68
C LYS A 76 10.18 -3.22 -9.22
N ARG A 77 11.06 -3.61 -8.31
CA ARG A 77 10.93 -3.25 -6.88
C ARG A 77 11.66 -1.95 -6.64
N LEU A 78 10.98 -1.00 -6.03
CA LEU A 78 11.61 0.26 -5.65
C LEU A 78 12.58 0.01 -4.50
N VAL A 79 13.82 0.49 -4.64
CA VAL A 79 14.85 0.40 -3.60
C VAL A 79 15.12 1.82 -3.11
N LEU A 80 14.40 2.23 -2.07
CA LEU A 80 14.64 3.50 -1.37
C LEU A 80 15.52 3.22 -0.17
N LYS A 81 16.60 3.98 -0.02
CA LYS A 81 17.47 3.94 1.16
C LYS A 81 17.01 5.01 2.16
N SER A 82 15.91 4.76 2.83
CA SER A 82 15.38 5.60 3.90
C SER A 82 14.96 4.74 5.09
N SER A 83 14.97 5.30 6.30
CA SER A 83 14.37 4.69 7.48
C SER A 83 12.84 4.80 7.51
N ASP A 84 12.25 5.51 6.55
CA ASP A 84 10.81 5.74 6.49
C ASP A 84 10.05 4.46 6.12
N PHE A 85 8.82 4.35 6.63
CA PHE A 85 7.89 3.30 6.25
C PHE A 85 7.24 3.62 4.90
N TRP A 86 7.50 2.78 3.91
CA TRP A 86 6.93 2.88 2.57
C TRP A 86 5.91 1.78 2.37
N LEU A 87 4.75 1.97 3.00
CA LEU A 87 3.62 1.06 2.87
C LEU A 87 3.19 0.90 1.41
N PRO A 88 2.75 -0.30 1.01
CA PRO A 88 2.29 -0.53 -0.35
C PRO A 88 0.96 0.17 -0.65
N PHE A 89 0.75 0.50 -1.92
CA PHE A 89 -0.57 0.78 -2.43
C PHE A 89 -1.42 -0.50 -2.49
N VAL A 90 -2.65 -0.43 -2.01
CA VAL A 90 -3.53 -1.60 -1.88
C VAL A 90 -4.94 -1.32 -2.36
N PHE A 91 -5.58 -2.37 -2.87
CA PHE A 91 -7.03 -2.45 -3.02
C PHE A 91 -7.61 -3.33 -1.91
N LEU A 92 -8.69 -2.84 -1.30
CA LEU A 92 -9.45 -3.57 -0.28
C LEU A 92 -10.67 -4.19 -0.94
N ALA A 93 -10.88 -5.48 -0.73
CA ALA A 93 -12.11 -6.14 -1.15
C ALA A 93 -13.29 -5.74 -0.23
N GLN A 94 -14.50 -6.13 -0.59
CA GLN A 94 -15.72 -5.74 0.12
C GLN A 94 -15.81 -6.27 1.55
N ASP A 95 -15.15 -7.39 1.84
CA ASP A 95 -15.08 -8.00 3.17
C ASP A 95 -14.03 -7.33 4.09
N VAL A 96 -13.16 -6.47 3.55
CA VAL A 96 -12.14 -5.74 4.29
C VAL A 96 -12.55 -4.27 4.43
N ALA A 97 -13.09 -3.93 5.60
CA ALA A 97 -13.41 -2.55 5.92
C ALA A 97 -12.13 -1.71 6.14
N LEU A 98 -12.15 -0.45 5.70
CA LEU A 98 -11.03 0.48 5.87
C LEU A 98 -10.53 0.59 7.33
N PRO A 99 -11.38 0.70 8.37
CA PRO A 99 -10.91 0.75 9.76
C PRO A 99 -10.14 -0.49 10.19
N PHE A 100 -10.55 -1.67 9.71
CA PHE A 100 -9.84 -2.92 9.97
C PHE A 100 -8.46 -2.91 9.29
N TYR A 101 -8.40 -2.48 8.03
CA TYR A 101 -7.13 -2.32 7.32
C TYR A 101 -6.17 -1.35 8.03
N LEU A 102 -6.65 -0.19 8.47
CA LEU A 102 -5.84 0.79 9.21
C LEU A 102 -5.28 0.20 10.50
N ASN A 103 -6.08 -0.59 11.22
CA ASN A 103 -5.61 -1.30 12.42
C ASN A 103 -4.47 -2.29 12.09
N LEU A 104 -4.58 -3.04 10.99
CA LEU A 104 -3.50 -3.94 10.53
C LEU A 104 -2.21 -3.17 10.21
N VAL A 105 -2.33 -2.03 9.54
CA VAL A 105 -1.18 -1.16 9.24
C VAL A 105 -0.53 -0.64 10.52
N THR A 106 -1.31 -0.15 11.48
CA THR A 106 -0.79 0.33 12.76
C THR A 106 -0.05 -0.78 13.52
N ASN A 107 -0.60 -1.99 13.56
CA ASN A 107 0.04 -3.13 14.21
C ASN A 107 1.35 -3.52 13.51
N TYR A 108 1.36 -3.54 12.18
CA TYR A 108 2.58 -3.81 11.42
C TYR A 108 3.69 -2.79 11.72
N VAL A 109 3.36 -1.50 11.70
CA VAL A 109 4.32 -0.43 12.01
C VAL A 109 4.83 -0.57 13.45
N TYR A 110 3.94 -0.84 14.40
CA TYR A 110 4.29 -1.05 15.80
C TYR A 110 5.26 -2.23 16.00
N ASP A 111 5.00 -3.37 15.37
CA ASP A 111 5.88 -4.54 15.44
C ASP A 111 7.26 -4.25 14.81
N ARG A 112 7.27 -3.57 13.66
CA ARG A 112 8.53 -3.16 13.01
C ARG A 112 9.35 -2.21 13.89
N MET A 113 8.70 -1.27 14.57
CA MET A 113 9.38 -0.36 15.50
C MET A 113 10.01 -1.09 16.70
N LYS A 114 9.51 -2.28 17.05
CA LYS A 114 10.11 -3.13 18.08
C LYS A 114 11.26 -4.02 17.59
N GLY A 115 11.56 -4.01 16.29
CA GLY A 115 12.60 -4.84 15.68
C GLY A 115 12.17 -6.26 15.34
N ALA A 116 10.86 -6.50 15.16
CA ALA A 116 10.31 -7.78 14.70
C ALA A 116 10.44 -8.02 13.19
#